data_AF-A0A930WBT2-F1
#
_entry.id   AF-A0A930WBT2-F1
#
_cell.length_a   1.000
_cell.length_b   1.000
_cell.length_c   1.000
_cell.angle_alpha   90.00
_cell.angle_beta   90.00
_cell.angle_gamma   90.00
#
_symmetry.space_group_name_H-M   'P 1'
#
loop_
_entity.id
_entity.type
_entity.pdbx_description
1 polymer ?
#
loop_
_entity_poly.entity_id
_entity_poly.type
_entity_poly.pdbx_seq_one_letter_code
_entity_poly.pdbx_strand_id
1 'polypeptide(L)'
;MKRIKGMSRKSRLMAVLFVCLAIILCVLFLGSCKHDAVEKTQEELIVLTPEEAVNENVLENKLDMNKSNARETASYIRDAQIGLRRPQTLYNERNDSGGSVTYTVQEKLARNDAALPKEALAKTDVTIVAAQPENKDVPVGIYKINNYRNWELGVGMGVHDGKTYIPVSLQRNYSKNHSVTVELHYDLKDNKVNGGEVQWKVHF
;
A
#
# COMPACT_ATOMS: atom_id res chain seq x y z
N MET A 1 -27.75 -20.35 35.67
CA MET A 1 -27.41 -19.27 34.71
C MET A 1 -26.62 -18.18 35.43
N LYS A 2 -25.33 -17.97 35.10
CA LYS A 2 -24.53 -16.86 35.67
C LYS A 2 -25.03 -15.54 35.06
N ARG A 3 -25.45 -14.61 35.91
CA ARG A 3 -25.91 -13.27 35.54
C ARG A 3 -24.72 -12.49 34.95
N ILE A 4 -24.76 -12.18 33.66
CA ILE A 4 -23.75 -11.32 33.02
C ILE A 4 -23.91 -9.93 33.64
N LYS A 5 -22.97 -9.55 34.51
CA LYS A 5 -22.95 -8.24 35.15
C LYS A 5 -22.65 -7.21 34.05
N GLY A 6 -23.59 -6.30 33.80
CA GLY A 6 -23.41 -5.22 32.82
C GLY A 6 -22.20 -4.35 33.15
N MET A 7 -21.53 -3.87 32.10
CA MET A 7 -20.32 -3.05 32.20
C MET A 7 -20.61 -1.69 32.86
N SER A 8 -19.76 -1.26 33.79
CA SER A 8 -19.93 0.04 34.46
C SER A 8 -19.66 1.20 33.50
N ARG A 9 -20.32 2.36 33.71
CA ARG A 9 -20.09 3.58 32.90
C ARG A 9 -18.60 3.98 32.86
N LYS A 10 -17.89 3.81 33.98
CA LYS A 10 -16.45 4.09 34.09
C LYS A 10 -15.62 3.18 33.18
N SER A 11 -15.89 1.88 33.19
CA SER A 11 -15.18 0.91 32.34
C SER A 11 -15.42 1.17 30.85
N ARG A 12 -16.66 1.52 30.47
CA ARG A 12 -16.98 1.93 29.09
C ARG A 12 -16.17 3.14 28.63
N LEU A 13 -16.07 4.17 29.50
CA LEU A 13 -15.31 5.37 29.18
C LEU A 13 -13.81 5.06 29.01
N MET A 14 -13.24 4.24 29.89
CA MET A 14 -11.83 3.84 29.82
C MET A 14 -11.54 3.02 28.55
N ALA A 15 -12.45 2.13 28.15
CA ALA A 15 -12.34 1.37 26.91
C ALA A 15 -12.32 2.29 25.68
N VAL A 16 -13.20 3.29 25.61
CA VAL A 16 -13.22 4.26 24.52
C VAL A 16 -11.93 5.08 24.49
N LEU A 17 -11.46 5.56 25.65
CA LEU A 17 -10.21 6.31 25.75
C LEU A 17 -9.01 5.49 25.29
N PHE A 18 -8.93 4.22 25.69
CA PHE A 18 -7.88 3.32 25.26
C PHE A 18 -7.86 3.16 23.74
N VAL A 19 -9.01 2.88 23.12
CA VAL A 19 -9.11 2.74 21.66
C VAL A 19 -8.70 4.04 20.97
N CYS A 20 -9.22 5.20 21.39
CA CYS A 20 -8.84 6.48 20.80
C CYS A 20 -7.33 6.75 20.91
N LEU A 21 -6.72 6.50 22.07
CA LEU A 21 -5.28 6.70 22.28
C LEU A 21 -4.45 5.76 21.41
N ALA A 22 -4.85 4.48 21.32
CA ALA A 22 -4.17 3.49 20.50
C ALA A 22 -4.21 3.86 19.02
N ILE A 23 -5.36 4.34 18.52
CA ILE A 23 -5.51 4.83 17.14
C ILE A 23 -4.61 6.04 16.89
N ILE A 24 -4.60 7.03 17.79
CA ILE A 24 -3.74 8.22 17.66
C ILE A 24 -2.27 7.83 17.61
N LEU A 25 -1.82 6.93 18.51
CA LEU A 25 -0.45 6.43 18.52
C LEU A 25 -0.09 5.71 17.22
N CYS A 26 -0.99 4.87 16.70
CA CYS A 26 -0.79 4.22 15.41
C CYS A 26 -0.59 5.27 14.32
N VAL A 27 -1.51 6.23 14.16
CA VAL A 27 -1.42 7.27 13.13
C VAL A 27 -0.11 8.07 13.20
N LEU A 28 0.33 8.45 14.41
CA LEU A 28 1.62 9.14 14.60
C LEU A 28 2.82 8.28 14.20
N PHE A 29 2.79 6.99 14.54
CA PHE A 29 3.83 6.04 14.17
C PHE A 29 3.91 5.84 12.65
N LEU A 30 2.76 5.70 11.98
CA LEU A 30 2.66 5.56 10.53
C LEU A 30 3.29 6.75 9.78
N GLY A 31 3.09 7.98 10.28
CA GLY A 31 3.68 9.18 9.67
C GLY A 31 5.21 9.24 9.73
N SER A 32 5.82 8.49 10.64
CA SER A 32 7.28 8.50 10.89
C SER A 32 8.03 7.36 10.20
N CYS A 33 7.32 6.31 9.76
CA CYS A 33 7.93 5.09 9.22
C CYS A 33 8.08 5.20 7.69
N LYS A 34 9.16 5.84 7.22
CA LYS A 34 9.53 5.95 5.80
C LYS A 34 10.77 5.13 5.47
N HIS A 35 10.70 3.80 5.49
CA HIS A 35 11.75 2.97 4.91
C HIS A 35 11.19 1.73 4.24
N ASP A 36 11.50 1.59 2.95
CA ASP A 36 11.08 0.50 2.09
C ASP A 36 12.25 -0.46 1.88
N ALA A 37 12.21 -1.61 2.56
CA ALA A 37 13.07 -2.75 2.24
C ALA A 37 12.51 -3.44 0.98
N VAL A 38 13.32 -3.57 -0.07
CA VAL A 38 12.92 -4.17 -1.36
C VAL A 38 13.06 -5.69 -1.26
N GLU A 39 11.95 -6.42 -1.46
CA GLU A 39 11.97 -7.89 -1.56
C GLU A 39 11.42 -8.33 -2.93
N LYS A 40 11.88 -9.50 -3.38
CA LYS A 40 11.78 -10.02 -4.75
C LYS A 40 10.39 -10.59 -5.05
N THR A 41 9.43 -9.74 -5.39
CA THR A 41 8.19 -10.17 -6.05
C THR A 41 8.39 -10.22 -7.56
N GLN A 42 7.73 -11.16 -8.25
CA GLN A 42 7.65 -11.18 -9.71
C GLN A 42 6.89 -9.92 -10.16
N GLU A 43 7.64 -8.95 -10.70
CA GLU A 43 7.14 -7.65 -11.12
C GLU A 43 6.16 -7.80 -12.29
N GLU A 44 4.93 -7.31 -12.11
CA GLU A 44 3.94 -7.26 -13.18
C GLU A 44 4.15 -6.02 -14.04
N LEU A 45 4.44 -6.21 -15.33
CA LEU A 45 4.69 -5.12 -16.27
C LEU A 45 3.49 -4.90 -17.17
N ILE A 46 2.88 -3.71 -17.08
CA ILE A 46 1.62 -3.40 -17.78
C ILE A 46 1.78 -2.11 -18.57
N VAL A 47 1.32 -2.15 -19.82
CA VAL A 47 1.12 -0.95 -20.64
C VAL A 47 -0.34 -0.52 -20.52
N LEU A 48 -0.57 0.72 -20.12
CA LEU A 48 -1.92 1.31 -20.05
C LEU A 48 -2.03 2.46 -21.05
N THR A 49 -3.24 2.68 -21.57
CA THR A 49 -3.53 3.93 -22.30
C THR A 49 -3.46 5.13 -21.35
N PRO A 50 -3.29 6.36 -21.86
CA PRO A 50 -3.29 7.55 -21.02
C PRO A 50 -4.53 7.65 -20.12
N GLU A 51 -5.70 7.29 -20.63
CA GLU A 51 -6.99 7.36 -19.93
C GLU A 51 -7.11 6.25 -18.88
N GLU A 52 -6.66 5.04 -19.20
CA GLU A 52 -6.63 3.93 -18.26
C GLU A 52 -5.67 4.20 -17.09
N ALA A 53 -4.52 4.81 -17.37
CA ALA A 53 -3.50 5.09 -16.36
C ALA A 53 -3.92 6.14 -15.32
N VAL A 54 -4.97 6.93 -15.59
CA VAL A 54 -5.54 7.93 -14.67
C VAL A 54 -6.93 7.56 -14.15
N ASN A 55 -7.42 6.37 -14.47
CA ASN A 55 -8.72 5.88 -14.05
C ASN A 55 -8.58 5.02 -12.78
N GLU A 56 -9.05 5.56 -11.66
CA GLU A 56 -9.00 4.90 -10.34
C GLU A 56 -9.59 3.49 -10.39
N ASN A 57 -10.76 3.31 -11.03
CA ASN A 57 -11.39 1.99 -11.13
C ASN A 57 -10.55 1.00 -11.95
N VAL A 58 -9.86 1.46 -13.00
CA VAL A 58 -8.98 0.59 -13.79
C VAL A 58 -7.77 0.18 -12.95
N LEU A 59 -7.17 1.11 -12.21
CA LEU A 59 -6.04 0.82 -11.32
C LEU A 59 -6.45 -0.12 -10.18
N GLU A 60 -7.63 0.07 -9.57
CA GLU A 60 -8.16 -0.83 -8.54
C GLU A 60 -8.35 -2.25 -9.09
N ASN A 61 -9.05 -2.40 -10.21
CA ASN A 61 -9.45 -3.72 -10.71
C ASN A 61 -8.33 -4.46 -11.47
N LYS A 62 -7.52 -3.77 -12.27
CA LYS A 62 -6.43 -4.40 -13.04
C LYS A 62 -5.19 -4.64 -12.21
N LEU A 63 -4.90 -3.77 -11.23
CA LEU A 63 -3.63 -3.80 -10.49
C LEU A 63 -3.81 -4.19 -9.01
N ASP A 64 -5.02 -4.60 -8.62
CA ASP A 64 -5.37 -4.94 -7.23
C ASP A 64 -4.96 -3.85 -6.23
N MET A 65 -5.16 -2.59 -6.62
CA MET A 65 -4.86 -1.44 -5.77
C MET A 65 -6.03 -1.15 -4.84
N ASN A 66 -5.74 -0.79 -3.59
CA ASN A 66 -6.77 -0.17 -2.75
C ASN A 66 -7.11 1.23 -3.28
N LYS A 67 -8.31 1.72 -2.94
CA LYS A 67 -8.85 3.02 -3.37
C LYS A 67 -7.92 4.21 -3.11
N SER A 68 -7.23 4.24 -1.97
CA SER A 68 -6.32 5.36 -1.66
C SER A 68 -5.10 5.35 -2.58
N ASN A 69 -4.49 4.18 -2.75
CA ASN A 69 -3.33 3.99 -3.63
C ASN A 69 -3.69 4.24 -5.09
N ALA A 70 -4.85 3.78 -5.55
CA ALA A 70 -5.35 4.02 -6.90
C ALA A 70 -5.54 5.53 -7.15
N ARG A 71 -6.16 6.25 -6.22
CA ARG A 71 -6.34 7.71 -6.30
C ARG A 71 -5.02 8.46 -6.33
N GLU A 72 -4.08 8.13 -5.45
CA GLU A 72 -2.75 8.76 -5.41
C GLU A 72 -1.97 8.50 -6.69
N THR A 73 -1.99 7.25 -7.18
CA THR A 73 -1.33 6.85 -8.43
C THR A 73 -1.95 7.58 -9.62
N ALA A 74 -3.28 7.61 -9.74
CA ALA A 74 -3.98 8.30 -10.82
C ALA A 74 -3.67 9.80 -10.82
N SER A 75 -3.66 10.44 -9.65
CA SER A 75 -3.29 11.85 -9.51
C SER A 75 -1.83 12.09 -9.93
N TYR A 76 -0.91 11.22 -9.49
CA TYR A 76 0.51 11.33 -9.85
C TYR A 76 0.72 11.21 -11.36
N ILE A 77 0.11 10.21 -11.99
CA ILE A 77 0.23 9.98 -13.43
C ILE A 77 -0.42 11.14 -14.19
N ARG A 78 -1.58 11.63 -13.76
CA ARG A 78 -2.23 12.80 -14.37
C ARG A 78 -1.33 14.04 -14.34
N ASP A 79 -0.72 14.34 -13.19
CA ASP A 79 0.20 15.48 -13.07
C ASP A 79 1.44 15.30 -13.97
N ALA A 80 1.92 14.07 -14.14
CA ALA A 80 3.00 13.78 -15.09
C ALA A 80 2.54 13.97 -16.55
N GLN A 81 1.35 13.48 -16.91
CA GLN A 81 0.80 13.56 -18.26
C GLN A 81 0.69 15.00 -18.77
N ILE A 82 0.42 15.97 -17.88
CA ILE A 82 0.34 17.41 -18.18
C ILE A 82 1.67 18.16 -17.95
N GLY A 83 2.75 17.47 -17.62
CA GLY A 83 4.07 18.06 -17.39
C GLY A 83 4.24 18.82 -16.06
N LEU A 84 3.25 18.77 -15.16
CA LEU A 84 3.34 19.38 -13.83
C LEU A 84 4.33 18.64 -12.94
N ARG A 85 4.41 17.31 -13.08
CA ARG A 85 5.33 16.45 -12.32
C ARG A 85 6.60 16.19 -13.14
N ARG A 86 7.76 16.52 -12.57
CA ARG A 86 9.06 16.15 -13.16
C ARG A 86 9.44 14.71 -12.80
N PRO A 87 10.02 13.93 -13.74
CA PRO A 87 10.49 12.58 -13.45
C PRO A 87 11.74 12.61 -12.58
N GLN A 88 11.98 11.51 -11.86
CA GLN A 88 13.19 11.34 -11.05
C GLN A 88 14.43 11.11 -11.93
N THR A 89 14.24 10.39 -13.04
CA THR A 89 15.29 10.04 -14.00
C THR A 89 14.75 10.19 -15.41
N LEU A 90 15.58 10.73 -16.31
CA LEU A 90 15.30 10.83 -17.74
C LEU A 90 16.20 9.87 -18.51
N TYR A 91 15.62 9.23 -19.50
CA TYR A 91 16.31 8.31 -20.41
C TYR A 91 15.81 8.54 -21.82
N ASN A 92 16.75 8.67 -22.76
CA ASN A 92 16.44 8.85 -24.17
C ASN A 92 16.47 7.49 -24.85
N GLU A 93 15.30 7.06 -25.31
CA GLU A 93 15.16 5.83 -26.10
C GLU A 93 15.17 6.19 -27.60
N ARG A 94 15.92 5.42 -28.38
CA ARG A 94 15.91 5.56 -29.84
C ARG A 94 14.87 4.60 -30.40
N ASN A 95 13.79 5.14 -30.94
CA ASN A 95 12.75 4.34 -31.57
C ASN A 95 13.06 4.14 -33.07
N ASP A 96 13.94 3.18 -33.36
CA ASP A 96 14.40 2.91 -34.73
C ASP A 96 13.34 2.28 -35.64
N SER A 97 12.24 1.78 -35.06
CA SER A 97 11.24 0.98 -35.78
C SER A 97 9.96 1.76 -36.13
N GLY A 98 9.86 3.04 -35.74
CA GLY A 98 8.64 3.85 -35.94
C GLY A 98 7.40 3.33 -35.20
N GLY A 99 7.58 2.33 -34.32
CA GLY A 99 6.52 1.70 -33.53
C GLY A 99 6.12 2.55 -32.34
N SER A 100 5.27 2.02 -31.47
CA SER A 100 4.94 2.71 -30.23
C SER A 100 6.10 2.62 -29.22
N VAL A 101 6.54 3.77 -28.72
CA VAL A 101 7.64 3.88 -27.74
C VAL A 101 7.30 3.16 -26.44
N THR A 102 6.03 3.13 -26.02
CA THR A 102 5.61 2.43 -24.79
C THR A 102 5.87 0.93 -24.87
N TYR A 103 5.59 0.30 -26.01
CA TYR A 103 5.86 -1.13 -26.22
C TYR A 103 7.35 -1.44 -26.35
N THR A 104 8.12 -0.54 -26.97
CA THR A 104 9.58 -0.70 -27.05
C THR A 104 10.20 -0.70 -25.65
N VAL A 105 9.79 0.26 -24.82
CA VAL A 105 10.22 0.35 -23.41
C VAL A 105 9.74 -0.86 -22.60
N GLN A 106 8.51 -1.32 -22.82
CA GLN A 106 7.97 -2.52 -22.20
C GLN A 106 8.84 -3.77 -22.51
N GLU A 107 9.17 -3.99 -23.78
CA GLU A 107 9.98 -5.16 -24.19
C GLU A 107 11.38 -5.13 -23.56
N LYS A 108 11.99 -3.94 -23.45
CA LYS A 108 13.28 -3.75 -22.78
C LYS A 108 13.21 -4.01 -21.27
N LEU A 109 12.15 -3.54 -20.62
CA LEU A 109 11.90 -3.83 -19.20
C LEU A 109 11.72 -5.33 -18.99
N ALA A 110 10.95 -6.01 -19.85
CA ALA A 110 10.73 -7.45 -19.79
C ALA A 110 12.04 -8.26 -19.94
N ARG A 111 12.98 -7.77 -20.76
CA ARG A 111 14.30 -8.41 -20.97
C ARG A 111 15.38 -7.95 -19.97
N ASN A 112 15.05 -7.06 -19.03
CA ASN A 112 16.01 -6.39 -18.14
C ASN A 112 17.22 -5.80 -18.91
N ASP A 113 16.93 -5.05 -19.97
CA ASP A 113 17.95 -4.42 -20.83
C ASP A 113 18.86 -3.47 -20.02
N ALA A 114 20.18 -3.66 -20.14
CA ALA A 114 21.19 -2.86 -19.43
C ALA A 114 21.25 -1.39 -19.92
N ALA A 115 20.64 -1.06 -21.06
CA ALA A 115 20.51 0.31 -21.52
C ALA A 115 19.52 1.15 -20.68
N LEU A 116 18.62 0.50 -19.93
CA LEU A 116 17.66 1.18 -19.08
C LEU A 116 18.33 1.69 -17.78
N PRO A 117 17.88 2.84 -17.25
CA PRO A 117 18.33 3.30 -15.93
C PRO A 117 18.05 2.28 -14.83
N LYS A 118 18.89 2.26 -13.80
CA LYS A 118 18.75 1.34 -12.66
C LYS A 118 17.41 1.50 -11.96
N GLU A 119 16.89 2.73 -11.91
CA GLU A 119 15.60 3.07 -11.34
C GLU A 119 14.43 2.45 -12.11
N ALA A 120 14.53 2.38 -13.45
CA ALA A 120 13.52 1.71 -14.28
C ALA A 120 13.56 0.18 -14.11
N LEU A 121 14.74 -0.38 -13.85
CA LEU A 121 14.96 -1.81 -13.59
C LEU A 121 14.71 -2.22 -12.12
N ALA A 122 14.49 -1.28 -11.22
CA ALA A 122 14.25 -1.55 -9.81
C ALA A 122 13.03 -2.48 -9.64
N LYS A 123 13.06 -3.46 -8.74
CA LYS A 123 11.93 -4.36 -8.56
C LYS A 123 10.83 -3.72 -7.72
N THR A 124 9.61 -3.76 -8.24
CA THR A 124 8.37 -3.28 -7.59
C THR A 124 7.23 -4.26 -7.83
N ASP A 125 6.11 -4.05 -7.15
CA ASP A 125 4.93 -4.92 -7.31
C ASP A 125 4.35 -4.81 -8.73
N VAL A 126 4.25 -3.58 -9.26
CA VAL A 126 3.75 -3.28 -10.60
C VAL A 126 4.62 -2.22 -11.27
N THR A 127 4.84 -2.35 -12.57
CA THR A 127 5.37 -1.28 -13.42
C THR A 127 4.35 -0.91 -14.47
N ILE A 128 3.90 0.34 -14.45
CA ILE A 128 3.04 0.91 -15.48
C ILE A 128 3.91 1.66 -16.48
N VAL A 129 3.74 1.35 -17.77
CA VAL A 129 4.27 2.16 -18.87
C VAL A 129 3.10 2.82 -19.57
N ALA A 130 3.07 4.15 -19.60
CA ALA A 130 1.98 4.90 -20.22
C ALA A 130 2.51 6.10 -21.01
N ALA A 131 1.81 6.43 -22.09
CA ALA A 131 2.08 7.66 -22.83
C ALA A 131 1.57 8.88 -22.06
N GLN A 132 2.24 10.01 -22.26
CA GLN A 132 1.93 11.30 -21.67
C GLN A 132 1.58 12.30 -22.78
N PRO A 133 0.31 12.34 -23.23
CA PRO A 133 -0.06 13.03 -24.46
C PRO A 133 0.17 14.56 -24.41
N GLU A 134 0.06 15.17 -23.23
CA GLU A 134 0.23 16.62 -23.07
C GLU A 134 1.68 17.01 -22.70
N ASN A 135 2.52 16.05 -22.29
CA ASN A 135 3.90 16.28 -21.90
C ASN A 135 4.86 16.00 -23.06
N LYS A 136 5.18 17.05 -23.83
CA LYS A 136 6.06 16.96 -25.00
C LYS A 136 7.52 16.66 -24.66
N ASP A 137 7.96 17.04 -23.45
CA ASP A 137 9.35 16.83 -23.02
C ASP A 137 9.58 15.39 -22.56
N VAL A 138 8.54 14.76 -21.99
CA VAL A 138 8.59 13.38 -21.47
C VAL A 138 7.37 12.62 -21.95
N PRO A 139 7.35 12.16 -23.22
CA PRO A 139 6.15 11.60 -23.84
C PRO A 139 5.78 10.20 -23.33
N VAL A 140 6.66 9.52 -22.60
CA VAL A 140 6.43 8.19 -22.02
C VAL A 140 6.89 8.17 -20.56
N GLY A 141 6.02 7.72 -19.67
CA GLY A 141 6.33 7.49 -18.26
C GLY A 141 6.52 6.01 -17.96
N ILE A 142 7.51 5.71 -17.11
CA ILE A 142 7.68 4.42 -16.44
C ILE A 142 7.40 4.66 -14.95
N TYR A 143 6.32 4.08 -14.44
CA TYR A 143 5.88 4.26 -13.07
C TYR A 143 6.09 2.97 -12.30
N LYS A 144 7.02 3.01 -11.34
CA LYS A 144 7.35 1.90 -10.44
C LYS A 144 6.47 1.98 -9.20
N ILE A 145 5.56 1.02 -9.02
CA ILE A 145 4.50 1.11 -8.01
C ILE A 145 4.58 -0.08 -7.05
N ASN A 146 4.57 0.25 -5.75
CA ASN A 146 4.43 -0.73 -4.68
C ASN A 146 3.04 -0.57 -4.06
N ASN A 147 2.15 -1.51 -4.34
CA ASN A 147 0.73 -1.42 -3.95
C ASN A 147 0.43 -2.11 -2.61
N TYR A 148 1.22 -3.12 -2.23
CA TYR A 148 0.93 -3.99 -1.08
C TYR A 148 1.64 -3.59 0.22
N ARG A 149 2.31 -2.44 0.21
CA ARG A 149 2.98 -1.90 1.39
C ARG A 149 2.04 -1.00 2.19
N ASN A 150 0.86 -1.49 2.50
CA ASN A 150 -0.13 -0.79 3.29
C ASN A 150 0.00 -1.12 4.78
N TRP A 151 -0.60 -0.26 5.60
CA TRP A 151 -0.84 -0.51 7.00
C TRP A 151 -2.33 -0.76 7.20
N GLU A 152 -2.66 -1.72 8.05
CA GLU A 152 -4.03 -2.06 8.40
C GLU A 152 -4.20 -1.93 9.91
N LEU A 153 -5.29 -1.30 10.32
CA LEU A 153 -5.65 -1.10 11.71
C LEU A 153 -6.94 -1.85 11.98
N GLY A 154 -6.89 -2.80 12.92
CA GLY A 154 -8.04 -3.58 13.37
C GLY A 154 -8.44 -3.20 14.80
N VAL A 155 -9.75 -3.11 15.04
CA VAL A 155 -10.32 -3.04 16.39
C VAL A 155 -11.53 -3.98 16.43
N GLY A 156 -11.68 -4.73 17.51
CA GLY A 156 -12.77 -5.69 17.63
C GLY A 156 -13.23 -5.94 19.06
N MET A 157 -13.83 -7.11 19.28
CA MET A 157 -14.22 -7.61 20.59
C MET A 157 -13.96 -9.11 20.65
N GLY A 158 -13.27 -9.55 21.69
CA GLY A 158 -12.96 -10.97 21.93
C GLY A 158 -13.44 -11.43 23.30
N VAL A 159 -13.58 -12.74 23.46
CA VAL A 159 -13.84 -13.38 24.75
C VAL A 159 -12.87 -14.55 24.92
N HIS A 160 -12.08 -14.52 25.99
CA HIS A 160 -11.16 -15.60 26.35
C HIS A 160 -11.39 -15.98 27.82
N ASP A 161 -11.60 -17.27 28.08
CA ASP A 161 -11.89 -17.80 29.43
C ASP A 161 -13.02 -17.02 30.16
N GLY A 162 -14.08 -16.68 29.43
CA GLY A 162 -15.21 -15.91 29.96
C GLY A 162 -14.92 -14.44 30.29
N LYS A 163 -13.74 -13.91 29.93
CA LYS A 163 -13.36 -12.50 30.05
C LYS A 163 -13.45 -11.82 28.68
N THR A 164 -14.16 -10.71 28.62
CA THR A 164 -14.28 -9.90 27.40
C THR A 164 -13.12 -8.90 27.30
N TYR A 165 -12.54 -8.78 26.11
CA TYR A 165 -11.48 -7.83 25.82
C TYR A 165 -11.70 -7.14 24.48
N ILE A 166 -11.05 -6.00 24.28
CA ILE A 166 -10.96 -5.29 23.00
C ILE A 166 -9.56 -5.54 22.44
N PRO A 167 -9.43 -6.30 21.33
CA PRO A 167 -8.20 -6.31 20.56
C PRO A 167 -8.06 -5.01 19.75
N VAL A 168 -6.85 -4.45 19.74
CA VAL A 168 -6.41 -3.41 18.81
C VAL A 168 -5.18 -3.94 18.10
N SER A 169 -5.25 -4.11 16.78
CA SER A 169 -4.17 -4.66 15.96
C SER A 169 -3.67 -3.66 14.94
N LEU A 170 -2.36 -3.64 14.75
CA LEU A 170 -1.68 -2.92 13.69
C LEU A 170 -0.92 -3.93 12.86
N GLN A 171 -1.27 -4.02 11.58
CA GLN A 171 -0.63 -4.92 10.62
C GLN A 171 0.13 -4.11 9.57
N ARG A 172 1.37 -4.55 9.31
CA ARG A 172 2.20 -4.06 8.21
C ARG A 172 2.33 -5.15 7.16
N ASN A 173 1.74 -4.92 6.00
CA ASN A 173 2.03 -5.73 4.81
C ASN A 173 3.31 -5.18 4.19
N TYR A 174 4.26 -6.05 3.88
CA TYR A 174 5.51 -5.67 3.19
C TYR A 174 5.68 -6.39 1.85
N SER A 175 4.88 -7.42 1.60
CA SER A 175 4.68 -8.05 0.30
C SER A 175 3.24 -8.55 0.18
N LYS A 176 2.83 -9.00 -1.03
CA LYS A 176 1.56 -9.70 -1.26
C LYS A 176 1.40 -10.93 -0.37
N ASN A 177 2.51 -11.62 -0.09
CA ASN A 177 2.48 -12.93 0.54
C ASN A 177 2.83 -12.87 2.03
N HIS A 178 3.25 -11.72 2.56
CA HIS A 178 3.67 -11.65 3.95
C HIS A 178 3.32 -10.33 4.65
N SER A 179 2.94 -10.47 5.92
CA SER A 179 2.72 -9.34 6.82
C SER A 179 3.18 -9.64 8.24
N VAL A 180 3.39 -8.57 9.02
CA VAL A 180 3.57 -8.64 10.46
C VAL A 180 2.42 -7.92 11.14
N THR A 181 1.78 -8.56 12.10
CA THR A 181 0.71 -7.96 12.92
C THR A 181 1.17 -7.89 14.37
N VAL A 182 0.94 -6.74 15.01
CA VAL A 182 1.03 -6.58 16.45
C VAL A 182 -0.38 -6.31 16.97
N GLU A 183 -0.85 -7.09 17.93
CA GLU A 183 -2.17 -6.92 18.54
C GLU A 183 -2.04 -6.78 20.06
N LEU A 184 -2.79 -5.84 20.65
CA LEU A 184 -2.89 -5.62 22.08
C LEU A 184 -4.30 -5.94 22.58
N HIS A 185 -4.41 -6.62 23.71
CA HIS A 185 -5.68 -7.03 24.31
C HIS A 185 -5.99 -6.16 25.53
N TYR A 186 -7.06 -5.37 25.45
CA TYR A 186 -7.54 -4.54 26.56
C TYR A 186 -8.70 -5.20 27.29
N ASP A 187 -8.48 -5.59 28.55
CA ASP A 187 -9.48 -6.23 29.40
C ASP A 187 -10.55 -5.23 29.85
N LEU A 188 -11.82 -5.54 29.58
CA LEU A 188 -12.94 -4.66 29.93
C LEU A 188 -13.30 -4.72 31.42
N LYS A 189 -12.97 -5.80 32.11
CA LYS A 189 -13.27 -5.99 33.53
C LYS A 189 -12.23 -5.29 34.39
N ASP A 190 -10.96 -5.48 34.07
CA ASP A 190 -9.83 -4.95 34.85
C ASP A 190 -9.36 -3.57 34.35
N ASN A 191 -9.87 -3.08 33.21
CA ASN A 191 -9.49 -1.82 32.57
C ASN A 191 -7.97 -1.68 32.36
N LYS A 192 -7.33 -2.75 31.90
CA LYS A 192 -5.88 -2.80 31.65
C LYS A 192 -5.57 -3.64 30.42
N VAL A 193 -4.43 -3.37 29.80
CA VAL A 193 -3.86 -4.29 28.82
C VAL A 193 -3.44 -5.55 29.55
N ASN A 194 -3.96 -6.71 29.14
CA ASN A 194 -3.73 -7.99 29.81
C ASN A 194 -2.94 -8.98 28.95
N GLY A 195 -2.66 -8.63 27.70
CA GLY A 195 -1.93 -9.45 26.77
C GLY A 195 -1.69 -8.74 25.45
N GLY A 196 -0.95 -9.42 24.58
CA GLY A 196 -0.74 -9.02 23.21
C GLY A 196 -0.09 -10.17 22.45
N GLU A 197 -0.14 -10.07 21.13
CA GLU A 197 0.45 -11.05 20.23
C GLU A 197 1.20 -10.36 19.09
N VAL A 198 2.20 -11.07 18.58
CA VAL A 198 2.91 -10.71 17.36
C VAL A 198 2.79 -11.89 16.41
N GLN A 199 2.29 -11.62 15.20
CA GLN A 199 2.04 -12.63 14.18
C GLN A 199 2.87 -12.30 12.95
N TRP A 200 3.59 -13.28 12.43
CA TRP A 200 4.12 -13.26 11.07
C TRP A 200 3.16 -14.09 10.22
N LYS A 201 2.50 -13.45 9.26
CA LYS A 201 1.47 -14.07 8.43
C LYS A 201 2.02 -14.36 7.04
N VAL A 202 1.71 -15.54 6.53
CA VAL A 202 1.92 -15.94 5.14
C VAL A 202 0.56 -15.99 4.46
N HIS A 203 0.38 -15.21 3.40
CA HIS A 203 -0.81 -15.20 2.56
C HIS A 203 -0.55 -16.08 1.32
N PHE A 204 -1.55 -16.86 0.91
CA PHE A 204 -1.49 -17.81 -0.20
C PHE A 204 -2.61 -17.57 -1.20
#